data_AF-D6A8A9-F1
#
_entry.id   AF-D6A8A9-F1
#
_cell.length_a   1.000
_cell.length_b   1.000
_cell.length_c   1.000
_cell.angle_alpha   90.00
_cell.angle_beta   90.00
_cell.angle_gamma   90.00
#
_symmetry.space_group_name_H-M   'P 1'
#
loop_
_entity.id
_entity.type
_entity.pdbx_description
1 polymer ?
#
loop_
_entity_poly.entity_id
_entity_poly.type
_entity_poly.pdbx_seq_one_letter_code
_entity_poly.pdbx_strand_id
1 'polypeptide(L)'
;MRTDVLVATRVLPEGAEDSWLAGPVAQQRKALAEWRETHDVRPVAHLGRDPRGADDLAALAVPGADTGPSAAEGPSAVEWPVTDSLADDGVLVWHIPLPGARREELDLIRRGDELVVTAGPFRRTVPLPSALRRCTVDGAALREGELRIRFRPDPRLWPRTG
;
A
#
# COMPACT_ATOMS: atom_id res chain seq x y z
N MET A 1 6.17 -6.15 11.28
CA MET A 1 5.07 -5.71 10.40
C MET A 1 4.01 -6.79 10.46
N ARG A 2 2.80 -6.47 10.94
CA ARG A 2 1.68 -7.41 10.92
C ARG A 2 0.87 -7.08 9.69
N THR A 3 0.74 -8.01 8.76
CA THR A 3 -0.15 -7.86 7.61
C THR A 3 -1.58 -7.79 8.16
N ASP A 4 -2.32 -6.73 7.87
CA ASP A 4 -3.68 -6.56 8.37
C ASP A 4 -4.61 -7.67 7.84
N VAL A 5 -4.45 -8.05 6.57
CA VAL A 5 -5.18 -9.14 5.91
C VAL A 5 -4.29 -9.83 4.88
N LEU A 6 -4.30 -11.17 4.85
CA LEU A 6 -3.68 -11.99 3.81
C LEU A 6 -4.77 -12.56 2.89
N VAL A 7 -4.83 -12.09 1.64
CA VAL A 7 -5.76 -12.63 0.64
C VAL A 7 -5.14 -13.84 -0.06
N ALA A 8 -5.69 -15.03 0.18
CA ALA A 8 -5.26 -16.24 -0.51
C ALA A 8 -6.07 -16.43 -1.80
N THR A 9 -5.44 -16.20 -2.95
CA THR A 9 -6.10 -16.29 -4.26
C THR A 9 -6.16 -17.71 -4.79
N ARG A 10 -7.15 -18.02 -5.64
CA ARG A 10 -7.29 -19.30 -6.34
C ARG A 10 -7.43 -20.49 -5.39
N VAL A 11 -8.21 -20.30 -4.33
CA VAL A 11 -8.55 -21.39 -3.41
C VAL A 11 -9.47 -22.36 -4.15
N LEU A 12 -9.09 -23.63 -4.21
CA LEU A 12 -9.87 -24.66 -4.88
C LEU A 12 -11.20 -24.86 -4.14
N PRO A 13 -12.30 -25.11 -4.87
CA PRO A 13 -13.62 -25.26 -4.25
C PRO A 13 -13.67 -26.44 -3.29
N GLU A 14 -14.43 -26.30 -2.21
CA GLU A 14 -14.78 -27.40 -1.32
C GLU A 14 -15.64 -28.43 -2.06
N GLY A 15 -15.51 -29.72 -1.71
CA GLY A 15 -16.21 -30.81 -2.39
C GLY A 15 -15.49 -31.42 -3.61
N ALA A 16 -14.27 -30.97 -3.93
CA ALA A 16 -13.41 -31.63 -4.92
C ALA A 16 -12.60 -32.82 -4.35
N GLU A 17 -12.98 -33.29 -3.17
CA GLU A 17 -12.26 -34.30 -2.36
C GLU A 17 -12.29 -35.69 -2.98
N ASP A 18 -13.31 -35.99 -3.78
CA ASP A 18 -13.46 -37.26 -4.50
C ASP A 18 -12.96 -37.17 -5.95
N SER A 19 -12.28 -36.07 -6.30
CA SER A 19 -11.71 -35.84 -7.63
C SER A 19 -10.19 -35.96 -7.61
N TRP A 20 -9.56 -35.87 -8.79
CA TRP A 20 -8.11 -35.80 -8.92
C TRP A 20 -7.46 -34.62 -8.16
N LEU A 21 -8.26 -33.64 -7.72
CA LEU A 21 -7.82 -32.49 -6.91
C LEU A 21 -7.72 -32.80 -5.41
N ALA A 22 -8.08 -33.99 -4.95
CA ALA A 22 -8.05 -34.38 -3.53
C ALA A 22 -6.72 -34.04 -2.82
N GLY A 23 -5.59 -34.43 -3.43
CA GLY A 23 -4.25 -34.15 -2.92
C GLY A 23 -3.94 -32.64 -2.85
N PRO A 24 -4.05 -31.90 -3.98
CA PRO A 24 -3.90 -30.45 -3.98
C PRO A 24 -4.80 -29.70 -2.99
N VAL A 25 -6.08 -30.09 -2.85
CA VAL A 25 -7.02 -29.49 -1.88
C VAL A 25 -6.55 -29.72 -0.45
N ALA A 26 -6.12 -30.95 -0.11
CA ALA A 26 -5.58 -31.25 1.21
C ALA A 26 -4.32 -30.43 1.53
N GLN A 27 -3.40 -30.30 0.57
CA GLN A 27 -2.19 -29.49 0.73
C GLN A 27 -2.52 -28.00 0.92
N GLN A 28 -3.43 -27.45 0.11
CA GLN A 28 -3.85 -26.06 0.21
C GLN A 28 -4.55 -25.78 1.54
N ARG A 29 -5.42 -26.69 2.01
CA ARG A 29 -6.06 -26.57 3.33
C ARG A 29 -5.04 -26.51 4.46
N LYS A 30 -4.02 -27.38 4.41
CA LYS A 30 -2.93 -27.38 5.39
C LYS A 30 -2.18 -26.04 5.39
N ALA A 31 -1.77 -25.55 4.22
CA ALA A 31 -1.07 -24.26 4.12
C ALA A 31 -1.91 -23.08 4.62
N LEU A 32 -3.21 -23.06 4.28
CA LEU A 32 -4.14 -22.04 4.77
C LEU A 32 -4.32 -22.12 6.29
N ALA A 33 -4.34 -23.32 6.87
CA ALA A 33 -4.41 -23.49 8.32
C ALA A 33 -3.16 -22.90 9.01
N GLU A 34 -1.97 -23.23 8.51
CA GLU A 34 -0.69 -22.70 9.02
C GLU A 34 -0.65 -21.16 8.93
N TRP A 35 -1.08 -20.57 7.82
CA TRP A 35 -1.08 -19.10 7.68
C TRP A 35 -2.06 -18.41 8.63
N ARG A 36 -3.21 -19.03 8.91
CA ARG A 36 -4.23 -18.50 9.85
C ARG A 36 -3.73 -18.43 11.29
N GLU A 37 -2.68 -19.15 11.66
CA GLU A 37 -2.07 -19.05 12.99
C GLU A 37 -1.44 -17.67 13.23
N THR A 38 -1.01 -16.98 12.15
CA THR A 38 -0.27 -15.71 12.24
C THR A 38 -0.99 -14.54 11.56
N HIS A 39 -1.86 -14.79 10.58
CA HIS A 39 -2.48 -13.77 9.73
C HIS A 39 -4.01 -13.92 9.70
N ASP A 40 -4.72 -12.81 9.49
CA ASP A 40 -6.13 -12.87 9.08
C ASP A 40 -6.21 -13.28 7.60
N VAL A 41 -6.47 -14.55 7.33
CA VAL A 41 -6.47 -15.12 5.98
C VAL A 41 -7.87 -15.07 5.37
N ARG A 42 -8.00 -14.38 4.24
CA ARG A 42 -9.24 -14.25 3.46
C ARG A 42 -9.13 -15.04 2.15
N PRO A 43 -9.80 -16.20 2.01
CA PRO A 43 -9.74 -16.99 0.78
C PRO A 43 -10.58 -16.37 -0.33
N VAL A 44 -10.05 -16.39 -1.56
CA VAL A 44 -10.77 -16.06 -2.80
C VAL A 44 -10.81 -17.31 -3.66
N ALA A 45 -12.03 -17.79 -3.94
CA ALA A 45 -12.24 -19.03 -4.65
C ALA A 45 -11.76 -18.98 -6.10
N HIS A 46 -11.32 -20.12 -6.62
CA HIS A 46 -11.06 -20.32 -8.03
C HIS A 46 -12.38 -20.54 -8.77
N LEU A 47 -12.71 -19.72 -9.78
CA LEU A 47 -13.98 -19.82 -10.54
C LEU A 47 -14.07 -21.05 -11.46
N GLY A 48 -13.01 -21.86 -11.52
CA GLY A 48 -12.87 -22.97 -12.47
C GLY A 48 -12.49 -22.53 -13.89
N ARG A 49 -12.35 -21.22 -14.11
CA ARG A 49 -11.99 -20.57 -15.37
C ARG A 49 -11.34 -19.22 -15.09
N ASP A 50 -10.69 -18.65 -16.10
CA ASP A 50 -10.25 -17.26 -16.04
C ASP A 50 -11.46 -16.31 -15.94
N PRO A 51 -11.44 -15.33 -15.01
CA PRO A 51 -12.50 -14.34 -14.90
C PRO A 51 -12.66 -13.53 -16.19
N ARG A 52 -13.89 -13.40 -16.69
CA ARG A 52 -14.25 -12.60 -17.86
C ARG A 52 -15.39 -11.64 -17.54
N GLY A 53 -15.11 -10.34 -17.64
CA GLY A 53 -16.11 -9.30 -17.42
C GLY A 53 -16.46 -9.07 -15.95
N ALA A 54 -17.38 -8.14 -15.70
CA ALA A 54 -17.71 -7.67 -14.36
C ALA A 54 -18.39 -8.74 -13.49
N ASP A 55 -19.19 -9.63 -14.09
CA ASP A 55 -19.91 -10.67 -13.34
C ASP A 55 -18.96 -11.70 -12.72
N ASP A 56 -17.95 -12.15 -13.48
CA ASP A 56 -16.93 -13.05 -12.93
C ASP A 56 -16.07 -12.35 -11.86
N LEU A 57 -15.79 -11.05 -12.01
CA LEU A 57 -15.08 -10.27 -10.97
C LEU A 57 -15.93 -10.13 -9.70
N ALA A 58 -17.24 -9.89 -9.84
CA ALA A 58 -18.16 -9.85 -8.71
C ALA A 58 -18.25 -11.23 -8.02
N ALA A 59 -18.25 -12.32 -8.79
CA ALA A 59 -18.27 -13.68 -8.27
C ALA A 59 -17.01 -14.08 -7.48
N LEU A 60 -15.86 -13.41 -7.70
CA LEU A 60 -14.67 -13.61 -6.85
C LEU A 60 -14.87 -13.09 -5.43
N ALA A 61 -15.77 -12.12 -5.22
CA ALA A 61 -16.12 -11.53 -3.93
C ALA A 61 -14.88 -11.18 -3.07
N VAL A 62 -13.86 -10.56 -3.69
CA VAL A 62 -12.57 -10.25 -3.05
C VAL A 62 -12.80 -9.32 -1.84
N PRO A 63 -12.45 -9.74 -0.62
CA PRO A 63 -12.66 -8.91 0.57
C PRO A 63 -11.87 -7.59 0.51
N GLY A 64 -12.53 -6.47 0.82
CA GLY A 64 -11.94 -5.12 0.76
C GLY A 64 -11.91 -4.50 -0.65
N ALA A 65 -12.42 -5.20 -1.68
CA ALA A 65 -12.74 -4.58 -2.96
C ALA A 65 -14.09 -3.86 -2.85
N ASP A 66 -14.11 -2.72 -2.17
CA ASP A 66 -15.30 -1.90 -2.04
C ASP A 66 -15.79 -1.47 -3.43
N THR A 67 -16.96 -1.96 -3.84
CA THR A 67 -17.64 -1.62 -5.12
C THR A 67 -18.54 -0.39 -5.00
N GLY A 68 -18.37 0.41 -3.95
CA GLY A 68 -19.06 1.68 -3.78
C GLY A 68 -18.66 2.69 -4.87
N PRO A 69 -19.41 3.80 -5.03
CA PRO A 69 -19.14 4.83 -6.04
C PRO A 69 -17.71 5.41 -6.02
N SER A 70 -16.95 5.17 -4.94
CA SER A 70 -15.51 5.49 -4.84
C SER A 70 -14.60 4.65 -5.74
N ALA A 71 -15.06 3.52 -6.30
CA ALA A 71 -14.26 2.70 -7.23
C ALA A 71 -14.22 3.27 -8.67
N ALA A 72 -15.08 4.24 -8.98
CA ALA A 72 -15.07 4.96 -10.25
C ALA A 72 -14.00 6.07 -10.30
N GLU A 73 -13.49 6.46 -9.14
CA GLU A 73 -12.29 7.28 -9.03
C GLU A 73 -11.10 6.30 -9.01
N GLY A 74 -10.05 6.56 -9.80
CA GLY A 74 -8.85 5.72 -9.86
C GLY A 74 -8.28 5.42 -8.47
N PRO A 75 -7.29 4.50 -8.34
CA PRO A 75 -6.81 4.03 -7.04
C PRO A 75 -6.64 5.20 -6.08
N SER A 76 -7.50 5.25 -5.05
CA SER A 76 -7.55 6.34 -4.07
C SER A 76 -6.12 6.75 -3.75
N ALA A 77 -5.76 7.97 -4.11
CA ALA A 77 -4.43 8.47 -3.85
C ALA A 77 -4.19 8.27 -2.36
N VAL A 78 -3.19 7.46 -2.02
CA VAL A 78 -2.91 7.16 -0.61
C VAL A 78 -2.44 8.47 0.01
N GLU A 79 -3.32 9.12 0.78
CA GLU A 79 -3.00 10.35 1.47
C GLU A 79 -2.27 10.02 2.76
N TRP A 80 -0.96 10.24 2.73
CA TRP A 80 -0.10 10.08 3.89
C TRP A 80 0.01 11.38 4.69
N PRO A 81 -0.03 11.32 6.04
CA PRO A 81 -0.17 12.50 6.87
C PRO A 81 1.05 13.42 6.79
N VAL A 82 0.78 14.73 6.84
CA VAL A 82 1.78 15.79 6.96
C VAL A 82 1.62 16.43 8.33
N THR A 83 2.68 16.40 9.14
CA THR A 83 2.75 17.11 10.42
C THR A 83 3.30 18.51 10.19
N ASP A 84 2.63 19.52 10.73
CA ASP A 84 3.13 20.90 10.75
C ASP A 84 4.01 21.12 11.99
N SER A 85 5.31 21.33 11.77
CA SER A 85 6.30 21.72 12.80
C SER A 85 6.93 23.07 12.44
N LEU A 86 6.18 23.96 11.79
CA LEU A 86 6.71 25.25 11.35
C LEU A 86 7.06 26.18 12.52
N ALA A 87 6.30 26.13 13.61
CA ALA A 87 6.53 26.97 14.78
C ALA A 87 7.80 26.58 15.57
N ASP A 88 8.10 25.27 15.62
CA ASP A 88 9.19 24.74 16.42
C ASP A 88 10.48 24.59 15.60
N ASP A 89 10.38 23.94 14.42
CA ASP A 89 11.54 23.53 13.61
C ASP A 89 11.58 24.20 12.22
N GLY A 90 10.56 24.98 11.85
CA GLY A 90 10.46 25.61 10.54
C GLY A 90 10.28 24.62 9.39
N VAL A 91 9.73 23.42 9.64
CA VAL A 91 9.53 22.38 8.63
C VAL A 91 8.14 21.74 8.68
N LEU A 92 7.70 21.22 7.54
CA LEU A 92 6.61 20.26 7.42
C LEU A 92 7.21 18.84 7.33
N VAL A 93 6.57 17.85 7.96
CA VAL A 93 7.07 16.46 7.96
C VAL A 93 6.05 15.56 7.28
N TRP A 94 6.45 14.90 6.18
CA TRP A 94 5.62 13.91 5.50
C TRP A 94 5.94 12.50 6.00
N HIS A 95 4.91 11.78 6.45
CA HIS A 95 5.04 10.47 7.10
C HIS A 95 4.57 9.34 6.18
N ILE A 96 5.50 8.55 5.67
CA ILE A 96 5.22 7.47 4.73
C ILE A 96 5.48 6.12 5.42
N PRO A 97 4.46 5.28 5.66
CA PRO A 97 4.65 3.93 6.14
C PRO A 97 5.43 3.11 5.10
N LEU A 98 6.63 2.65 5.48
CA LEU A 98 7.48 1.73 4.72
C LEU A 98 7.90 0.57 5.62
N PRO A 99 6.93 -0.20 6.13
CA PRO A 99 7.24 -1.29 7.04
C PRO A 99 8.04 -2.38 6.31
N GLY A 100 9.10 -2.85 6.94
CA GLY A 100 10.04 -3.82 6.34
C GLY A 100 11.08 -3.21 5.42
N ALA A 101 11.00 -1.92 5.08
CA ALA A 101 12.05 -1.26 4.33
C ALA A 101 13.34 -1.17 5.14
N ARG A 102 14.47 -1.34 4.46
CA ARG A 102 15.80 -1.12 5.00
C ARG A 102 16.37 0.17 4.45
N ARG A 103 17.18 0.87 5.26
CA ARG A 103 17.71 2.18 4.87
C ARG A 103 18.66 2.05 3.68
N GLU A 104 19.41 0.96 3.60
CA GLU A 104 20.37 0.69 2.51
C GLU A 104 19.69 0.44 1.16
N GLU A 105 18.41 0.07 1.18
CA GLU A 105 17.60 -0.27 0.01
C GLU A 105 16.61 0.86 -0.36
N LEU A 106 16.69 2.00 0.33
CA LEU A 106 15.78 3.13 0.15
C LEU A 106 16.40 4.19 -0.79
N ASP A 107 15.67 4.53 -1.86
CA ASP A 107 16.01 5.64 -2.75
C ASP A 107 14.81 6.58 -2.96
N LEU A 108 15.06 7.89 -2.96
CA LEU A 108 14.05 8.95 -3.00
C LEU A 108 14.42 9.97 -4.07
N ILE A 109 13.55 10.12 -5.07
CA ILE A 109 13.76 11.08 -6.17
C ILE A 109 12.54 11.98 -6.27
N ARG A 110 12.73 13.29 -6.09
CA ARG A 110 11.68 14.27 -6.38
C ARG A 110 11.66 14.60 -7.87
N ARG A 111 10.46 14.60 -8.47
CA ARG A 111 10.21 15.01 -9.85
C ARG A 111 9.02 15.96 -9.89
N GLY A 112 9.29 17.27 -9.95
CA GLY A 112 8.24 18.29 -9.90
C GLY A 112 7.41 18.20 -8.62
N ASP A 113 6.13 17.93 -8.80
CA ASP A 113 5.12 17.76 -7.75
C ASP A 113 4.95 16.29 -7.31
N GLU A 114 5.90 15.41 -7.63
CA GLU A 114 5.86 14.00 -7.26
C GLU A 114 7.15 13.57 -6.54
N LEU A 115 7.01 12.51 -5.74
CA LEU A 115 8.11 11.78 -5.12
C LEU A 115 8.09 10.33 -5.61
N VAL A 116 9.21 9.90 -6.18
CA VAL A 116 9.49 8.48 -6.44
C VAL A 116 10.11 7.90 -5.17
N VAL A 117 9.48 6.88 -4.62
CA VAL A 117 9.96 6.10 -3.48
C VAL A 117 10.31 4.71 -3.97
N THR A 118 11.58 4.32 -3.78
CA THR A 118 12.08 2.97 -4.04
C THR A 118 12.46 2.33 -2.70
N ALA A 119 11.97 1.13 -2.42
CA ALA A 119 12.33 0.33 -1.26
C ALA A 119 12.58 -1.12 -1.72
N GLY A 120 13.86 -1.49 -1.84
CA GLY A 120 14.26 -2.79 -2.39
C GLY A 120 13.71 -2.99 -3.81
N PRO A 121 12.94 -4.07 -4.09
CA PRO A 121 12.37 -4.32 -5.41
C PRO A 121 11.12 -3.49 -5.70
N PHE A 122 10.59 -2.74 -4.72
CA PHE A 122 9.35 -1.99 -4.86
C PHE A 122 9.63 -0.55 -5.23
N ARG A 123 8.91 -0.02 -6.22
CA ARG A 123 9.01 1.37 -6.66
C ARG A 123 7.62 1.95 -6.85
N ARG A 124 7.35 3.10 -6.22
CA ARG A 124 6.09 3.83 -6.35
C ARG A 124 6.35 5.31 -6.61
N THR A 125 5.55 5.90 -7.49
CA THR A 125 5.50 7.36 -7.66
C THR A 125 4.27 7.85 -6.93
N VAL A 126 4.43 8.86 -6.06
CA VAL A 126 3.35 9.45 -5.29
C VAL A 126 3.31 10.97 -5.50
N PRO A 127 2.13 11.57 -5.68
CA PRO A 127 2.00 13.01 -5.74
C PRO A 127 2.33 13.63 -4.37
N LEU A 128 2.98 14.79 -4.39
CA LEU A 128 3.19 15.60 -3.20
C LEU A 128 1.84 16.18 -2.73
N PRO A 129 1.52 16.07 -1.43
CA PRO A 129 0.51 16.89 -0.80
C PRO A 129 0.72 18.36 -1.15
N SER A 130 -0.38 19.09 -1.36
CA SER A 130 -0.36 20.47 -1.88
C SER A 130 0.56 21.40 -1.08
N ALA A 131 0.59 21.25 0.26
CA ALA A 131 1.44 22.01 1.16
C ALA A 131 2.94 21.83 0.88
N LEU A 132 3.37 20.67 0.36
CA LEU A 132 4.79 20.34 0.15
C LEU A 132 5.32 20.77 -1.22
N ARG A 133 4.43 21.07 -2.18
CA ARG A 133 4.81 21.43 -3.55
C ARG A 133 5.68 22.69 -3.60
N ARG A 134 5.45 23.64 -2.70
CA ARG A 134 6.23 24.89 -2.56
C ARG A 134 7.34 24.83 -1.50
N CYS A 135 7.66 23.63 -1.00
CA CYS A 135 8.76 23.41 -0.07
C CYS A 135 9.97 22.79 -0.80
N THR A 136 11.14 22.84 -0.18
CA THR A 136 12.33 22.06 -0.55
C THR A 136 12.55 20.92 0.44
N VAL A 137 13.17 19.82 0.00
CA VAL A 137 13.48 18.68 0.89
C VAL A 137 14.66 19.07 1.77
N ASP A 138 14.49 19.02 3.09
CA ASP A 138 15.53 19.31 4.09
C ASP A 138 16.20 18.03 4.63
N GLY A 139 15.55 16.88 4.47
CA GLY A 139 16.13 15.58 4.78
C GLY A 139 15.09 14.49 4.91
N ALA A 140 15.54 13.24 5.00
CA ALA A 140 14.67 12.08 5.18
C ALA A 140 15.29 11.09 6.17
N ALA A 141 14.44 10.46 6.99
CA ALA A 141 14.86 9.45 7.95
C ALA A 141 13.84 8.31 8.02
N LEU A 142 14.33 7.07 7.99
CA LEU A 142 13.52 5.87 8.21
C LEU A 142 13.70 5.41 9.67
N ARG A 143 12.60 5.35 10.43
CA ARG A 143 12.57 4.90 11.83
C ARG A 143 11.32 4.07 12.06
N GLU A 144 11.47 2.90 12.68
CA GLU A 144 10.34 2.06 13.13
C GLU A 144 9.35 1.70 11.99
N GLY A 145 9.84 1.57 10.75
CA GLY A 145 9.01 1.29 9.59
C GLY A 145 8.26 2.51 9.02
N GLU A 146 8.60 3.72 9.46
CA GLU A 146 8.07 4.98 8.94
C GLU A 146 9.19 5.86 8.36
N LEU A 147 9.02 6.28 7.11
CA LEU A 147 9.86 7.26 6.46
C LEU A 147 9.31 8.66 6.75
N ARG A 148 10.12 9.48 7.41
CA ARG A 148 9.82 10.89 7.70
C ARG A 148 10.64 11.77 6.79
N ILE A 149 9.99 12.52 5.92
CA ILE A 149 10.65 13.45 5.01
C ILE A 149 10.35 14.87 5.49
N ARG A 150 11.39 15.61 5.84
CA ARG A 150 11.29 17.00 6.29
C ARG A 150 11.36 17.92 5.08
N PHE A 151 10.43 18.86 5.02
CA PHE A 151 10.28 19.84 3.97
C PHE A 151 10.34 21.24 4.57
N ARG A 152 11.22 22.11 4.06
CA ARG A 152 11.27 23.52 4.47
C ARG A 152 10.55 24.37 3.42
N PRO A 153 9.62 25.28 3.80
CA PRO A 153 9.03 26.23 2.88
C PRO A 153 10.09 26.96 2.05
N ASP A 154 9.96 27.02 0.73
CA ASP A 154 10.88 27.83 -0.11
C ASP A 154 10.53 29.32 0.11
N PRO A 155 11.44 30.14 0.66
CA PRO A 155 11.18 31.55 0.93
C PRO A 155 10.83 32.37 -0.33
N ARG A 156 11.15 31.86 -1.53
CA ARG A 156 10.85 32.51 -2.81
C ARG A 156 9.43 32.21 -3.30
N LEU A 157 8.78 31.19 -2.74
CA LEU A 157 7.47 30.69 -3.20
C LEU A 157 6.39 30.77 -2.12
N TRP A 158 6.76 31.02 -0.86
CA TRP A 158 5.84 31.22 0.25
C TRP A 158 5.49 32.70 0.43
N PRO A 159 4.22 33.06 0.68
CA PRO A 159 3.84 34.44 0.96
C PRO A 159 4.60 34.93 2.20
N ARG A 160 5.31 36.04 2.06
CA ARG A 160 5.93 36.73 3.18
C ARG A 160 4.80 37.33 4.00
N THR A 161 4.62 36.87 5.22
CA THR A 161 3.76 37.56 6.18
C THR A 161 4.40 38.93 6.44
N GLY A 162 3.78 39.97 5.89
CA GLY A 162 4.05 41.37 6.22
C GLY A 162 3.25 41.78 7.43
#